data_AF-R5ZWZ1-F1
#
_entry.id   AF-R5ZWZ1-F1
#
_cell.length_a   1.000
_cell.length_b   1.000
_cell.length_c   1.000
_cell.angle_alpha   90.00
_cell.angle_beta   90.00
_cell.angle_gamma   90.00
#
_symmetry.space_group_name_H-M   'P 1'
#
loop_
_entity.id
_entity.type
_entity.pdbx_description
1 polymer ?
#
loop_
_entity_poly.entity_id
_entity_poly.type
_entity_poly.pdbx_seq_one_letter_code
_entity_poly.pdbx_strand_id
1 'polypeptide(L)'
;MLFNIVDAILQVYGFDTYYGVFHKCFYMRKSLVCDLMEPIRPVVDYQVRKSINLGQCKENDFEVINNRWCLKYKSNPQYIQFLMNAILEYKDDIFLYIQQYYRFFMKRKSASEIPVFIIH
;
A
#
# COMPACT_ATOMS: atom_id res chain seq x y z
N MET A 1 4.45 -3.36 4.09
CA MET A 1 4.84 -3.80 2.74
C MET A 1 4.38 -2.82 1.68
N LEU A 2 3.06 -2.68 1.42
CA LEU A 2 2.52 -1.72 0.44
C LEU A 2 3.07 -0.29 0.62
N PHE A 3 3.04 0.23 1.85
CA PHE A 3 3.59 1.55 2.18
C PHE A 3 5.04 1.73 1.71
N ASN A 4 5.92 0.74 1.94
CA ASN A 4 7.33 0.83 1.56
C ASN A 4 7.52 0.81 0.05
N ILE A 5 6.68 0.08 -0.69
CA ILE A 5 6.72 0.03 -2.15
C ILE A 5 6.32 1.38 -2.74
N VAL A 6 5.20 1.94 -2.28
CA VAL A 6 4.72 3.27 -2.71
C VAL A 6 5.76 4.35 -2.38
N ASP A 7 6.31 4.33 -1.17
CA ASP A 7 7.38 5.23 -0.74
C ASP A 7 8.63 5.14 -1.62
N ALA A 8 9.09 3.92 -1.93
CA ALA A 8 10.25 3.72 -2.80
C ALA A 8 10.02 4.30 -4.21
N ILE A 9 8.85 4.09 -4.80
CA ILE A 9 8.52 4.61 -6.13
C ILE A 9 8.39 6.15 -6.10
N LEU A 10 7.81 6.72 -5.04
CA LEU A 10 7.72 8.17 -4.89
C LEU A 10 9.08 8.85 -4.79
N GLN A 11 10.02 8.22 -4.09
CA GLN A 11 11.40 8.73 -3.98
C GLN A 11 12.13 8.72 -5.34
N VAL A 12 11.84 7.76 -6.22
CA VAL A 12 12.39 7.75 -7.60
C VAL A 12 11.97 9.01 -8.38
N TYR A 13 10.76 9.52 -8.14
CA TYR A 13 10.25 10.75 -8.76
C TYR A 13 10.62 12.04 -8.01
N GLY A 14 11.35 11.95 -6.89
CA GLY A 14 11.80 13.11 -6.12
C GLY A 14 10.70 13.83 -5.33
N PHE A 15 9.59 13.17 -5.02
CA PHE A 15 8.54 13.76 -4.20
C PHE A 15 8.96 13.95 -2.74
N ASP A 16 8.50 15.04 -2.12
CA ASP A 16 8.49 15.14 -0.66
C ASP A 16 7.40 14.25 -0.07
N THR A 17 7.80 13.05 0.35
CA THR A 17 6.88 12.05 0.90
C THR A 17 6.18 12.48 2.19
N TYR A 18 6.65 13.52 2.90
CA TYR A 18 6.05 14.00 4.14
C TYR A 18 4.86 14.93 3.90
N TYR A 19 4.78 15.56 2.73
CA TYR A 19 3.75 16.55 2.41
C TYR A 19 2.57 15.93 1.64
N GLY A 20 1.54 15.54 2.39
CA GLY A 20 0.30 15.00 1.83
C GLY A 20 -0.67 16.09 1.33
N VAL A 21 -1.54 15.71 0.40
CA VAL A 21 -2.66 16.51 -0.09
C VAL A 21 -3.92 16.24 0.73
N PHE A 22 -4.18 14.98 1.09
CA PHE A 22 -5.39 14.58 1.82
C PHE A 22 -5.11 14.36 3.31
N HIS A 23 -4.11 13.53 3.64
CA HIS A 23 -3.73 13.29 5.03
C HIS A 23 -3.04 14.52 5.63
N LYS A 24 -3.49 14.91 6.83
CA LYS A 24 -2.82 15.95 7.63
C LYS A 24 -1.34 15.61 7.83
N CYS A 25 -0.47 16.56 7.51
CA CYS A 25 0.96 16.44 7.74
C CYS A 25 1.25 16.38 9.25
N PHE A 26 1.75 15.24 9.70
CA PHE A 26 2.30 15.08 11.05
C PHE A 26 3.82 15.01 10.98
N TYR A 27 4.48 15.45 12.05
CA TYR A 27 5.94 15.39 12.16
C TYR A 27 6.43 13.95 11.94
N MET A 28 7.37 13.78 11.01
CA MET A 28 7.97 12.51 10.58
C MET A 28 7.00 11.45 10.00
N ARG A 29 5.74 11.78 9.71
CA ARG A 29 4.83 10.88 9.00
C ARG A 29 4.88 11.16 7.49
N LYS A 30 5.16 10.13 6.69
CA LYS A 30 5.12 10.23 5.22
C LYS A 30 3.68 10.29 4.71
N SER A 31 3.07 11.47 4.80
CA SER A 31 1.64 11.67 4.57
C SER A 31 1.25 11.48 3.10
N LEU A 32 2.14 11.85 2.16
CA LEU A 32 1.90 11.61 0.73
C LEU A 32 1.87 10.12 0.37
N VAL A 33 2.71 9.33 1.05
CA VAL A 33 2.70 7.86 0.87
C VAL A 33 1.36 7.31 1.33
N CYS A 34 0.82 7.81 2.45
CA CYS A 34 -0.53 7.44 2.90
C CYS A 34 -1.60 7.81 1.87
N ASP A 35 -1.54 9.00 1.28
CA ASP A 35 -2.50 9.41 0.25
C ASP A 35 -2.51 8.47 -0.96
N LEU A 36 -1.32 8.16 -1.47
CA LEU A 36 -1.18 7.40 -2.71
C LEU A 36 -1.31 5.89 -2.53
N MET A 37 -1.17 5.37 -1.32
CA MET A 37 -1.45 3.96 -1.05
C MET A 37 -2.95 3.67 -0.92
N GLU A 38 -3.80 4.66 -0.63
CA GLU A 38 -5.24 4.43 -0.40
C GLU A 38 -5.93 3.74 -1.58
N PRO A 39 -5.75 4.16 -2.84
CA PRO A 39 -6.38 3.49 -3.99
C PRO A 39 -5.92 2.04 -4.20
N ILE A 40 -4.74 1.68 -3.68
CA ILE A 40 -4.12 0.35 -3.84
C ILE A 40 -4.48 -0.57 -2.66
N ARG A 41 -4.89 0.00 -1.51
CA ARG A 41 -5.24 -0.74 -0.29
C ARG A 41 -6.23 -1.91 -0.52
N PRO A 42 -7.25 -1.80 -1.40
CA PRO A 42 -8.17 -2.91 -1.64
C PRO A 42 -7.50 -4.19 -2.18
N VAL A 43 -6.34 -4.10 -2.84
CA VAL A 43 -5.55 -5.28 -3.29
C VAL A 43 -5.14 -6.13 -2.08
N VAL A 44 -4.66 -5.48 -1.02
CA VAL A 44 -4.25 -6.13 0.23
C VAL A 44 -5.47 -6.71 0.94
N ASP A 45 -6.55 -5.94 1.03
CA ASP A 45 -7.77 -6.37 1.73
C ASP A 45 -8.42 -7.59 1.05
N TYR A 46 -8.48 -7.58 -0.29
CA TYR A 46 -9.00 -8.71 -1.06
C TYR A 46 -8.14 -9.96 -0.87
N GLN A 47 -6.82 -9.82 -0.90
CA GLN A 47 -5.90 -10.92 -0.67
C GLN A 47 -6.05 -11.51 0.74
N VAL A 48 -6.18 -10.66 1.78
CA VAL A 48 -6.45 -11.12 3.15
C VAL A 48 -7.76 -11.92 3.20
N ARG A 49 -8.85 -11.39 2.61
CA ARG A 49 -10.14 -12.09 2.56
C ARG A 49 -10.02 -13.45 1.87
N LYS A 50 -9.32 -13.51 0.73
CA LYS A 50 -9.07 -14.74 -0.03
C LYS A 50 -8.28 -15.75 0.80
N SER A 51 -7.22 -15.33 1.48
CA SER A 51 -6.39 -16.20 2.33
C SER A 51 -7.15 -16.76 3.53
N ILE A 52 -8.05 -15.99 4.14
CA ILE A 52 -8.95 -16.48 5.19
C ILE A 52 -9.88 -17.56 4.62
N ASN A 53 -10.53 -17.31 3.48
CA ASN A 53 -11.45 -18.27 2.85
C ASN A 53 -10.76 -19.58 2.41
N LEU A 54 -9.48 -19.50 2.04
CA LEU A 54 -8.67 -20.67 1.67
C LEU A 54 -8.07 -21.41 2.89
N GLY A 55 -8.39 -20.99 4.12
CA GLY A 55 -7.87 -21.61 5.34
C GLY A 55 -6.37 -21.41 5.55
N GLN A 56 -5.77 -20.42 4.89
CA GLN A 56 -4.35 -20.10 5.02
C GLN A 56 -4.04 -19.36 6.32
N CYS A 57 -5.03 -18.67 6.89
CA CYS A 57 -4.91 -17.95 8.16
C CYS A 57 -5.53 -18.78 9.29
N LYS A 58 -4.71 -19.18 10.28
CA LYS A 58 -5.15 -20.02 11.40
C LYS A 58 -5.02 -19.26 12.71
N GLU A 59 -5.93 -19.49 13.66
CA GLU A 59 -5.85 -18.89 15.00
C GLU A 59 -4.51 -19.19 15.69
N ASN A 60 -3.99 -20.41 15.49
CA ASN A 60 -2.71 -20.86 16.03
C ASN A 60 -1.50 -20.09 15.48
N ASP A 61 -1.64 -19.33 14.40
CA ASP A 61 -0.58 -18.44 13.88
C ASP A 61 -0.41 -17.18 14.73
N PHE A 62 -1.39 -16.86 15.58
CA PHE A 62 -1.41 -15.65 16.38
C PHE A 62 -1.16 -15.95 17.86
N GLU A 63 -0.69 -14.94 18.57
CA GLU A 63 -0.50 -14.93 20.01
C GLU A 63 -0.97 -13.60 20.61
N VAL A 64 -1.38 -13.63 21.88
CA VAL A 64 -1.81 -12.43 22.58
C VAL A 64 -0.63 -11.85 23.35
N ILE A 65 -0.20 -10.64 22.97
CA ILE A 65 0.86 -9.90 23.65
C ILE A 65 0.31 -8.54 24.08
N ASN A 66 0.26 -8.29 25.39
CA ASN A 66 -0.29 -7.05 25.96
C ASN A 66 -1.70 -6.74 25.43
N ASN A 67 -2.61 -7.71 25.51
CA ASN A 67 -3.99 -7.62 25.01
C ASN A 67 -4.11 -7.32 23.50
N ARG A 68 -3.09 -7.64 22.69
CA ARG A 68 -3.13 -7.51 21.22
C ARG A 68 -2.87 -8.85 20.56
N TRP A 69 -3.63 -9.16 19.52
CA TRP A 69 -3.35 -10.29 18.65
C TRP A 69 -2.18 -9.93 17.72
N CYS A 70 -1.08 -10.66 17.87
CA CYS A 70 0.14 -10.50 17.11
C CYS A 70 0.41 -11.78 16.31
N LEU A 71 0.88 -11.64 15.08
CA LEU A 71 1.31 -12.77 14.27
C LEU A 71 2.64 -13.31 14.82
N LYS A 72 2.73 -14.62 15.03
CA LYS A 72 3.97 -15.27 15.48
C LYS A 72 5.06 -15.11 14.44
N TYR A 73 6.29 -14.89 14.89
CA TYR A 73 7.46 -14.75 14.01
C TYR A 73 7.62 -15.93 13.04
N LYS A 74 7.35 -17.16 13.50
CA LYS A 74 7.44 -18.38 12.67
C LYS A 74 6.40 -18.42 11.54
N SER A 75 5.22 -17.84 11.74
CA SER A 75 4.16 -17.79 10.73
C SER A 75 4.33 -16.59 9.79
N ASN A 76 5.08 -15.56 10.18
CA ASN A 76 5.28 -14.33 9.41
C ASN A 76 5.70 -14.52 7.93
N PRO A 77 6.65 -15.41 7.57
CA PRO A 77 7.05 -15.60 6.18
C PRO A 77 5.89 -16.00 5.26
N GLN A 78 4.99 -16.85 5.73
CA GLN A 78 3.82 -17.30 4.96
C GLN A 78 2.88 -16.13 4.65
N TYR A 79 2.64 -15.26 5.63
CA TYR A 79 1.77 -14.10 5.48
C TYR A 79 2.38 -13.03 4.58
N ILE A 80 3.67 -12.78 4.74
CA ILE A 80 4.42 -11.89 3.85
C ILE A 80 4.34 -12.39 2.41
N GLN A 81 4.53 -13.70 2.19
CA GLN A 81 4.56 -14.26 0.84
C GLN A 81 3.27 -14.00 0.06
N PHE A 82 2.10 -14.35 0.61
CA PHE A 82 0.85 -14.19 -0.15
C PHE A 82 0.46 -12.71 -0.32
N LEU A 83 0.75 -11.86 0.67
CA LEU A 83 0.49 -10.43 0.57
C LEU A 83 1.41 -9.75 -0.44
N MET A 84 2.69 -10.11 -0.44
CA MET A 84 3.66 -9.55 -1.37
C MET A 84 3.36 -10.00 -2.81
N ASN A 85 3.00 -11.27 -3.01
CA ASN A 85 2.60 -11.76 -4.32
C ASN A 85 1.44 -10.95 -4.90
N ALA A 86 0.38 -10.72 -4.12
CA ALA A 86 -0.76 -9.92 -4.56
C ALA A 86 -0.38 -8.46 -4.88
N ILE A 87 0.52 -7.84 -4.10
CA ILE A 87 1.00 -6.48 -4.42
C ILE A 87 1.85 -6.47 -5.70
N LEU A 88 2.68 -7.49 -5.90
CA LEU A 88 3.57 -7.59 -7.06
C LEU A 88 2.82 -7.86 -8.37
N GLU A 89 1.66 -8.50 -8.33
CA GLU A 89 0.76 -8.63 -9.49
C GLU A 89 0.40 -7.25 -10.06
N TYR A 90 0.28 -6.23 -9.21
CA TYR A 90 -0.06 -4.86 -9.58
C TYR A 90 1.16 -3.92 -9.69
N LYS A 91 2.40 -4.44 -9.68
CA LYS A 91 3.61 -3.60 -9.60
C LYS A 91 3.69 -2.55 -10.72
N ASP A 92 3.32 -2.93 -11.94
CA ASP A 92 3.42 -2.08 -13.12
C ASP A 92 2.30 -1.02 -13.11
N ASP A 93 1.10 -1.41 -12.69
CA ASP A 93 -0.03 -0.48 -12.49
C ASP A 93 0.27 0.55 -11.41
N ILE A 94 0.88 0.14 -10.29
CA ILE A 94 1.29 1.05 -9.20
C ILE A 94 2.32 2.05 -9.73
N PHE A 95 3.31 1.57 -10.48
CA PHE A 95 4.31 2.43 -11.10
C PHE A 95 3.67 3.44 -12.07
N LEU A 96 2.79 2.98 -12.96
CA LEU A 96 2.09 3.82 -13.92
C LEU A 96 1.19 4.85 -13.23
N TYR A 97 0.48 4.47 -12.17
CA TYR A 97 -0.34 5.37 -11.37
C TYR A 97 0.49 6.50 -10.75
N ILE A 98 1.62 6.18 -10.10
CA ILE A 98 2.51 7.18 -9.50
C ILE A 98 3.16 8.06 -10.59
N GLN A 99 3.55 7.48 -11.72
CA GLN A 99 4.06 8.23 -12.87
C GLN A 99 3.02 9.23 -13.41
N GLN A 100 1.75 8.81 -13.52
CA GLN A 100 0.66 9.68 -13.93
C GLN A 100 0.44 10.80 -12.92
N TYR A 101 0.53 10.49 -11.62
CA TYR A 101 0.46 11.49 -10.55
C TYR A 101 1.59 12.52 -10.67
N TYR A 102 2.83 12.09 -10.90
CA TYR A 102 3.94 12.99 -11.20
C TYR A 102 3.65 13.89 -12.41
N ARG A 103 3.22 13.30 -13.53
CA ARG A 103 2.90 14.07 -14.76
C ARG A 103 1.73 15.02 -14.55
N PHE A 104 0.77 14.68 -13.69
CA PHE A 104 -0.37 15.52 -13.34
C PHE A 104 0.08 16.86 -12.72
N PHE A 105 0.98 16.83 -11.74
CA PHE A 105 1.55 18.06 -11.16
C PHE A 105 2.44 18.80 -12.14
N MET A 106 3.36 18.09 -12.81
CA MET A 106 4.32 18.73 -13.72
C MET A 106 3.65 19.43 -14.91
N LYS A 107 2.53 18.89 -15.41
CA LYS A 107 1.74 19.47 -16.49
C LYS A 107 0.64 20.43 -16.01
N ARG A 108 0.51 20.64 -14.69
CA ARG A 108 -0.53 21.50 -14.08
C ARG A 108 -1.94 21.17 -14.62
N LYS A 109 -2.25 19.87 -14.66
CA LYS A 109 -3.54 19.39 -15.16
C LYS A 109 -4.69 19.85 -14.26
N SER A 110 -5.89 19.85 -14.84
CA SER A 110 -7.12 20.15 -14.11
C SER A 110 -7.48 19.05 -13.13
N ALA A 111 -8.13 19.36 -12.01
CA ALA A 111 -8.49 18.36 -10.98
C ALA A 111 -9.34 17.19 -11.52
N SER A 112 -10.11 17.40 -12.59
CA SER A 112 -10.87 16.35 -13.29
C SER A 112 -10.01 15.27 -13.94
N GLU A 113 -8.72 15.53 -14.16
CA GLU A 113 -7.77 14.59 -14.76
C GLU A 113 -6.90 13.89 -13.71
N ILE A 114 -7.32 13.90 -12.43
CA ILE A 114 -6.57 13.22 -11.39
C ILE A 114 -6.44 11.73 -11.73
N PRO A 115 -5.24 11.13 -11.62
CA PRO A 115 -5.05 9.72 -11.91
C PRO A 115 -5.92 8.83 -11.03
N VAL A 116 -6.37 7.72 -11.60
CA VAL A 116 -7.16 6.71 -10.89
C VAL A 116 -6.42 5.37 -10.99
N PHE A 117 -6.39 4.64 -9.88
CA PHE A 117 -5.89 3.27 -9.85
C PHE A 117 -7.05 2.31 -10.09
N ILE A 118 -6.96 1.50 -11.15
CA ILE A 118 -8.02 0.55 -11.54
C ILE A 118 -7.57 -0.86 -11.17
N ILE A 119 -8.39 -1.54 -10.38
CA ILE A 119 -8.20 -2.94 -9.97
C ILE A 119 -9.05 -3.81 -10.89
N HIS A 120 -8.52 -4.96 -11.33
CA HIS A 120 -9.16 -5.87 -12.29
C HIS A 120 -9.25 -7.31 -11.79
#